data_AF-A0A923NGP9-F1
#
_entry.id   AF-A0A923NGP9-F1
#
_cell.length_a   1.000
_cell.length_b   1.000
_cell.length_c   1.000
_cell.angle_alpha   90.00
_cell.angle_beta   90.00
_cell.angle_gamma   90.00
#
_symmetry.space_group_name_H-M   'P 1'
#
loop_
_entity.id
_entity.type
_entity.pdbx_description
1 polymer ?
#
loop_
_entity_poly.entity_id
_entity_poly.type
_entity_poly.pdbx_seq_one_letter_code
_entity_poly.pdbx_strand_id
1 'polypeptide(L)' 'MTMIQNPVIPGMAPDPSIIRVGETFYIATSTFHWTPGVQIFESTDPRFIHF' A
#
# COMPACT_ATOMS: atom_id res chain seq x y z
N MET A 1 13.40 -5.32 18.57
CA MET A 1 13.22 -5.22 17.12
C MET A 1 11.84 -5.75 16.79
N THR A 2 10.94 -4.91 16.28
CA THR A 2 9.66 -5.38 15.74
C THR A 2 9.95 -5.94 14.35
N MET A 3 9.77 -7.26 14.18
CA MET A 3 9.89 -7.90 12.86
C MET A 3 8.74 -7.45 11.97
N ILE A 4 9.02 -7.16 10.70
CA ILE A 4 7.96 -6.90 9.71
C ILE A 4 7.28 -8.23 9.42
N GLN A 5 5.95 -8.25 9.50
CA GLN A 5 5.14 -9.43 9.22
C GLN A 5 4.44 -9.28 7.86
N ASN A 6 4.64 -10.27 7.00
CA ASN A 6 3.90 -10.36 5.74
C ASN A 6 2.54 -11.06 5.94
N PRO A 7 1.53 -10.72 5.11
CA PRO A 7 1.54 -9.62 4.13
C PRO A 7 1.37 -8.25 4.80
N VAL A 8 2.07 -7.23 4.31
CA VAL A 8 1.97 -5.86 4.86
C VAL A 8 0.62 -5.22 4.50
N ILE A 9 0.10 -5.48 3.30
CA ILE A 9 -1.28 -5.15 2.89
C ILE A 9 -2.03 -6.47 2.64
N PRO A 10 -2.92 -6.91 3.54
CA PRO A 10 -3.73 -8.09 3.31
C PRO A 10 -4.91 -7.80 2.38
N GLY A 11 -5.46 -8.86 1.76
CA GLY A 11 -6.64 -8.78 0.88
C GLY A 11 -6.31 -8.54 -0.59
N MET A 12 -7.25 -7.94 -1.34
CA MET A 12 -7.08 -7.67 -2.77
C MET A 12 -6.24 -6.40 -2.97
N ALA A 13 -4.92 -6.57 -2.88
CA ALA A 13 -3.92 -5.53 -3.14
C ALA A 13 -2.88 -6.01 -4.17
N PRO A 14 -3.29 -6.41 -5.39
CA PRO A 14 -2.39 -6.92 -6.41
C PRO A 14 -1.56 -5.80 -7.05
N ASP A 15 -0.44 -6.19 -7.65
CA ASP A 15 0.44 -5.32 -8.45
C ASP A 15 0.89 -4.03 -7.71
N PRO A 16 1.47 -4.13 -6.50
CA PRO A 16 1.86 -2.94 -5.75
C PRO A 16 2.95 -2.17 -6.49
N SER A 17 2.70 -0.89 -6.73
CA SER A 17 3.68 0.10 -7.19
C SER A 17 3.87 1.16 -6.13
N ILE A 18 5.12 1.47 -5.77
CA ILE A 18 5.44 2.32 -4.61
C ILE A 18 6.31 3.53 -4.99
N ILE A 19 6.00 4.69 -4.41
CA ILE A 19 6.85 5.88 -4.43
C ILE A 19 7.01 6.46 -3.01
N ARG A 20 8.02 7.29 -2.81
CA ARG A 20 8.23 8.07 -1.58
C ARG A 20 8.35 9.56 -1.92
N VAL A 21 7.65 10.40 -1.18
CA VAL A 21 7.70 11.86 -1.26
C VAL A 21 7.92 12.42 0.15
N GLY A 22 9.11 12.99 0.40
CA GLY A 22 9.48 13.39 1.77
C GLY A 22 9.56 12.19 2.71
N GLU A 23 8.80 12.21 3.80
CA GLU A 23 8.70 11.10 4.77
C GLU A 23 7.52 10.15 4.49
N THR A 24 6.77 10.39 3.42
CA THR A 24 5.55 9.63 3.10
C THR A 24 5.75 8.68 1.94
N PHE A 25 5.27 7.45 2.10
CA PHE A 25 5.16 6.42 1.09
C PHE A 25 3.73 6.38 0.55
N TYR A 26 3.62 6.25 -0.77
CA TYR A 26 2.36 6.02 -1.47
C TYR A 26 2.45 4.71 -2.25
N ILE A 27 1.42 3.86 -2.13
CA ILE A 27 1.33 2.60 -2.86
C ILE A 27 0.06 2.59 -3.68
N ALA A 28 0.17 2.27 -4.97
CA ALA A 28 -0.96 2.03 -5.85
C ALA A 28 -1.13 0.52 -6.11
N THR A 29 -2.37 0.04 -6.12
CA THR A 29 -2.70 -1.36 -6.48
C THR A 29 -3.82 -1.43 -7.52
N SER A 30 -3.77 -2.47 -8.35
CA SER A 30 -4.78 -2.74 -9.39
C SER A 30 -6.11 -3.15 -8.75
N THR A 31 -7.23 -2.59 -9.24
CA THR A 31 -8.60 -3.00 -8.85
C THR A 31 -9.37 -3.69 -9.98
N PHE A 32 -8.71 -3.91 -11.13
CA PHE A 32 -9.31 -4.40 -12.37
C PHE A 32 -10.54 -3.58 -12.79
N HIS A 33 -11.72 -4.21 -12.80
CA HIS A 33 -12.98 -3.61 -13.24
C HIS A 33 -13.77 -2.95 -12.10
N TRP A 34 -13.25 -2.96 -10.87
CA TRP A 34 -13.93 -2.35 -9.73
C TRP A 34 -13.84 -0.81 -9.79
N THR A 35 -14.92 -0.16 -9.37
CA THR A 35 -15.05 1.29 -9.30
C THR A 35 -15.32 1.73 -7.86
N PRO A 36 -14.63 2.75 -7.32
CA PRO A 36 -13.56 3.53 -7.95
C PRO A 36 -12.33 2.69 -8.28
N GLY A 37 -11.67 3.02 -9.39
CA GLY A 37 -10.50 2.31 -9.88
C GLY A 37 -9.22 2.73 -9.17
N VAL A 38 -8.26 1.81 -9.04
CA VAL A 38 -6.96 1.99 -8.36
C VAL A 38 -7.10 2.36 -6.88
N GLN A 39 -6.56 1.52 -5.99
CA GLN A 39 -6.45 1.87 -4.57
C GLN A 39 -5.12 2.55 -4.31
N ILE A 40 -5.14 3.65 -3.55
CA ILE A 40 -3.96 4.38 -3.11
C ILE A 40 -3.86 4.26 -1.60
N PHE A 41 -2.75 3.71 -1.12
CA PHE A 41 -2.44 3.65 0.29
C PHE A 41 -1.38 4.67 0.65
N GLU A 42 -1.45 5.22 1.86
CA GLU A 42 -0.52 6.21 2.38
C GLU A 42 0.09 5.73 3.70
N SER A 43 1.38 6.01 3.89
CA SER A 43 2.02 5.82 5.19
C SER A 43 3.29 6.63 5.37
N THR A 44 3.54 7.10 6.59
CA THR A 44 4.85 7.62 7.03
C THR A 44 5.72 6.56 7.71
N ASP A 45 5.19 5.33 7.92
CA ASP A 45 5.91 4.18 8.45
C ASP A 45 5.80 2.99 7.48
N PRO A 46 6.88 2.55 6.85
CA PRO A 46 6.85 1.45 5.88
C PRO A 46 6.34 0.12 6.46
N ARG A 47 6.19 0.01 7.79
CA ARG A 47 5.68 -1.18 8.49
C ARG A 47 4.15 -1.21 8.59
N PHE A 48 3.48 -0.06 8.46
CA PHE A 48 2.03 0.05 8.64
C PHE A 48 1.47 0.87 7.49
N ILE A 49 0.65 0.27 6.65
CA ILE A 49 0.04 0.97 5.52
C ILE A 49 -1.44 1.17 5.86
N HIS A 50 -1.91 2.42 5.80
CA HIS A 50 -3.30 2.76 6.08
C HIS A 50 -4.12 2.71 4.78
N PHE A 51 -5.37 2.25 4.91
CA PHE A 51 -6.39 2.20 3.84
C PHE A 51 -7.08 3.55 3.64
#